data_AF-A0A3L6QA05-F1
#
_entry.id   AF-A0A3L6QA05-F1
#
_cell.length_a   1.000
_cell.length_b   1.000
_cell.length_c   1.000
_cell.angle_alpha   90.00
_cell.angle_beta   90.00
_cell.angle_gamma   90.00
#
_symmetry.space_group_name_H-M   'P 1'
#
loop_
_entity.id
_entity.type
_entity.pdbx_description
1 polymer ?
#
loop_
_entity_poly.entity_id
_entity_poly.type
_entity_poly.pdbx_seq_one_letter_code
_entity_poly.pdbx_strand_id
1 'polypeptide(L)'
;MPPGVYTLAELRVLGKQRRVCPNFLARQMVKYANVVVYSYQQYLLDPKVANIVPRKMQECVVVFDEAHNIDNVCIQTLSISICKKTQEGLAFLSRRHKN
;
A
#
# COMPACT_ATOMS: atom_id res chain seq x y z
N MET A 1 -7.07 -0.92 -21.12
CA MET A 1 -7.34 -2.31 -20.70
C MET A 1 -8.81 -2.57 -21.02
N PRO A 2 -9.19 -3.71 -21.61
CA PRO A 2 -10.62 -3.96 -21.85
C PRO A 2 -11.37 -3.97 -20.51
N PRO A 3 -12.68 -3.68 -20.50
CA PRO A 3 -13.49 -3.78 -19.29
C PRO A 3 -13.48 -5.24 -18.80
N GLY A 4 -13.18 -5.44 -17.53
CA GLY A 4 -13.08 -6.78 -16.94
C GLY A 4 -12.61 -6.72 -15.49
N VAL A 5 -12.79 -7.84 -14.79
CA VAL A 5 -12.27 -8.04 -13.44
C VAL A 5 -10.83 -8.54 -13.57
N TYR A 6 -9.93 -7.97 -12.79
CA TYR A 6 -8.50 -8.31 -12.84
C TYR A 6 -7.99 -8.71 -11.47
N THR A 7 -7.65 -9.98 -11.35
CA THR A 7 -6.95 -10.53 -10.19
C THR A 7 -5.46 -10.19 -10.23
N LEU A 8 -4.78 -10.32 -9.09
CA LEU A 8 -3.33 -10.15 -9.02
C LEU A 8 -2.59 -11.11 -9.96
N ALA A 9 -3.09 -12.35 -10.12
CA ALA A 9 -2.49 -13.34 -11.02
C ALA A 9 -2.58 -12.90 -12.49
N GLU A 10 -3.75 -12.42 -12.92
CA GLU A 10 -3.97 -11.93 -14.28
C GLU A 10 -3.16 -10.67 -14.57
N LEU A 11 -3.07 -9.74 -13.62
CA LEU A 11 -2.21 -8.55 -13.76
C LEU A 11 -0.73 -8.93 -13.94
N ARG A 12 -0.27 -10.00 -13.29
CA ARG A 12 1.10 -10.51 -13.47
C ARG A 12 1.30 -11.12 -14.86
N VAL A 13 0.34 -11.89 -15.35
CA VAL A 13 0.39 -12.47 -16.70
C VAL A 13 0.36 -11.36 -17.75
N LEU A 14 -0.55 -10.40 -17.61
CA LEU A 14 -0.65 -9.26 -18.51
C LEU A 14 0.60 -8.39 -18.50
N GLY A 15 1.17 -8.14 -17.31
CA GLY A 15 2.42 -7.40 -17.18
C GLY A 15 3.59 -8.10 -17.87
N LYS A 16 3.67 -9.45 -17.79
CA LYS A 16 4.66 -10.24 -18.54
C LYS A 16 4.45 -10.11 -20.06
N GLN A 17 3.21 -10.28 -20.54
CA GLN A 17 2.89 -10.22 -21.97
C GLN A 17 3.19 -8.85 -22.57
N ARG A 18 2.85 -7.77 -21.85
CA ARG A 18 3.01 -6.39 -22.31
C ARG A 18 4.35 -5.75 -21.91
N ARG A 19 5.24 -6.49 -21.22
CA ARG A 19 6.49 -5.99 -20.63
C ARG A 19 6.31 -4.73 -19.78
N VAL A 20 5.26 -4.69 -18.98
CA VAL A 20 4.98 -3.59 -18.03
C VAL A 20 4.99 -4.11 -16.59
N CYS A 21 5.43 -3.26 -15.66
CA CYS A 21 5.41 -3.61 -14.24
C CYS A 21 3.95 -3.69 -13.73
N PRO A 22 3.47 -4.85 -13.24
CA PRO A 22 2.09 -5.01 -12.77
C PRO A 22 1.71 -4.03 -11.65
N ASN A 23 2.64 -3.72 -10.75
CA ASN A 23 2.40 -2.82 -9.62
C ASN A 23 2.15 -1.38 -10.10
N PHE A 24 2.96 -0.88 -11.03
CA PHE A 24 2.75 0.45 -11.61
C PHE A 24 1.49 0.51 -12.46
N LEU A 25 1.22 -0.54 -13.22
CA LEU A 25 -0.01 -0.66 -14.02
C LEU A 25 -1.25 -0.60 -13.11
N ALA A 26 -1.29 -1.41 -12.05
CA ALA A 26 -2.42 -1.43 -11.11
C ALA A 26 -2.66 -0.04 -10.50
N ARG A 27 -1.61 0.65 -10.05
CA ARG A 27 -1.70 2.01 -9.48
C ARG A 27 -2.28 3.05 -10.45
N GLN A 28 -1.94 2.94 -11.74
CA GLN A 28 -2.56 3.81 -12.74
C GLN A 28 -4.01 3.45 -13.01
N MET A 29 -4.37 2.17 -12.98
CA MET A 29 -5.73 1.69 -13.26
C MET A 29 -6.72 2.01 -12.14
N VAL A 30 -6.28 2.14 -10.88
CA VAL A 30 -7.13 2.55 -9.75
C VAL A 30 -7.91 3.84 -10.04
N LYS A 31 -7.34 4.76 -10.83
CA LYS A 31 -7.99 6.03 -11.22
C LYS A 31 -9.20 5.87 -12.15
N TYR A 32 -9.30 4.73 -12.84
CA TYR A 32 -10.31 4.45 -13.85
C TYR A 32 -11.23 3.29 -13.45
N ALA A 33 -10.89 2.56 -12.39
CA ALA A 33 -11.66 1.42 -11.92
C ALA A 33 -12.90 1.88 -11.15
N ASN A 34 -14.03 1.21 -11.40
CA ASN A 34 -15.27 1.45 -10.65
C ASN A 34 -15.25 0.79 -9.27
N VAL A 35 -14.61 -0.38 -9.17
CA VAL A 35 -14.50 -1.15 -7.93
C VAL A 35 -13.02 -1.50 -7.75
N VAL A 36 -12.51 -1.23 -6.55
CA VAL A 36 -11.14 -1.54 -6.18
C VAL A 36 -11.17 -2.29 -4.87
N VAL A 37 -10.54 -3.47 -4.85
CA VAL A 37 -10.41 -4.29 -3.65
C VAL A 37 -8.95 -4.23 -3.19
N TYR A 38 -8.72 -3.66 -2.01
CA TYR A 38 -7.41 -3.64 -1.35
C TYR A 38 -7.59 -3.84 0.15
N SER A 39 -6.55 -4.35 0.81
CA SER A 39 -6.57 -4.50 2.28
C SER A 39 -6.52 -3.12 2.94
N TYR A 40 -7.48 -2.85 3.82
CA TYR A 40 -7.53 -1.59 4.58
C TYR A 40 -6.35 -1.44 5.55
N GLN A 41 -5.73 -2.55 5.96
CA GLN A 41 -4.70 -2.59 7.00
C GLN A 41 -3.42 -1.83 6.61
N GLN A 42 -3.02 -1.88 5.34
CA GLN A 42 -1.80 -1.23 4.84
C GLN A 42 -2.08 0.01 3.99
N TYR A 43 -3.24 0.11 3.36
CA TYR A 43 -3.45 1.06 2.26
C TYR A 43 -4.40 2.22 2.59
N LEU A 44 -5.27 2.06 3.59
CA LEU A 44 -6.22 3.11 3.98
C LEU A 44 -5.79 3.84 5.25
N LEU A 45 -5.24 3.11 6.22
CA LEU A 45 -4.95 3.63 7.56
C LEU A 45 -3.48 4.03 7.78
N ASP A 46 -2.56 3.65 6.88
CA ASP A 46 -1.18 4.13 6.93
C ASP A 46 -1.06 5.47 6.18
N PRO A 47 -0.83 6.60 6.87
CA PRO A 47 -0.67 7.90 6.22
C PRO A 47 0.52 7.95 5.24
N LYS A 48 1.50 7.06 5.35
CA LYS A 48 2.64 6.96 4.42
C LYS A 48 2.21 6.39 3.06
N VAL A 49 1.20 5.52 3.05
CA VAL A 49 0.74 4.77 1.87
C VAL A 49 -0.58 5.34 1.34
N ALA A 50 -1.37 6.02 2.18
CA ALA A 50 -2.66 6.61 1.83
C ALA A 50 -2.61 7.59 0.64
N ASN A 51 -1.46 8.25 0.39
CA ASN A 51 -1.26 9.11 -0.78
C ASN A 51 -1.28 8.36 -2.13
N ILE A 52 -1.19 7.03 -2.11
CA ILE A 52 -1.26 6.18 -3.31
C ILE A 52 -2.70 6.07 -3.81
N VAL A 53 -3.68 6.16 -2.90
CA VAL A 53 -5.08 6.25 -3.27
C VAL A 53 -5.33 7.67 -3.78
N PRO A 54 -5.75 7.86 -5.04
CA PRO A 54 -5.90 9.18 -5.60
C PRO A 54 -6.94 9.96 -4.79
N ARG A 55 -6.63 11.22 -4.45
CA ARG A 55 -7.56 12.18 -3.80
C ARG A 55 -8.89 12.35 -4.54
N LYS A 56 -9.01 11.85 -5.77
CA LYS A 56 -10.25 11.80 -6.56
C LYS A 56 -11.30 10.81 -6.05
N MET A 57 -11.00 9.95 -5.08
CA MET A 57 -12.00 9.12 -4.38
C MET A 57 -12.80 9.93 -3.33
N GLN A 58 -13.02 11.22 -3.53
CA GLN A 58 -13.86 12.04 -2.64
C GLN A 58 -15.34 11.68 -2.71
N GLU A 59 -15.79 11.08 -3.83
CA GLU A 59 -17.16 10.61 -4.05
C GLU A 59 -17.17 9.09 -4.23
N CYS A 60 -16.79 8.35 -3.19
CA CYS A 60 -16.82 6.88 -3.23
C CYS A 60 -17.46 6.28 -1.98
N VAL A 61 -18.09 5.12 -2.15
CA VAL A 61 -18.56 4.29 -1.04
C VAL A 61 -17.42 3.38 -0.62
N VAL A 62 -17.03 3.46 0.66
CA VAL A 62 -16.02 2.58 1.25
C VAL A 62 -16.72 1.51 2.08
N VAL A 63 -16.45 0.24 1.77
CA VAL A 63 -16.97 -0.90 2.51
C VAL A 63 -15.82 -1.55 3.26
N PHE A 64 -15.93 -1.61 4.59
CA PHE A 64 -15.00 -2.34 5.43
C PHE A 64 -15.50 -3.77 5.61
N ASP A 65 -14.69 -4.72 5.19
CA ASP A 65 -14.87 -6.13 5.54
C ASP A 65 -14.09 -6.43 6.83
N GLU A 66 -14.64 -7.27 7.71
CA GLU A 66 -14.03 -7.65 8.99
C GLU A 66 -13.53 -6.45 9.84
N ALA A 67 -14.38 -5.44 10.01
CA ALA A 67 -14.04 -4.17 10.67
C ALA A 67 -13.72 -4.29 12.18
N HIS A 68 -13.91 -5.46 12.79
CA HIS A 68 -13.69 -5.68 14.22
C HIS A 68 -12.22 -5.49 14.66
N ASN A 69 -11.26 -5.55 13.71
CA ASN A 69 -9.83 -5.40 13.98
C ASN A 69 -9.30 -3.97 13.81
N ILE A 70 -10.17 -2.99 13.52
CA ILE A 70 -9.75 -1.65 13.12
C ILE A 70 -8.88 -0.94 14.19
N ASP A 71 -9.21 -1.08 15.47
CA ASP A 71 -8.49 -0.44 16.57
C ASP A 71 -7.06 -0.96 16.68
N ASN A 72 -6.91 -2.30 16.64
CA ASN A 72 -5.61 -2.96 16.69
C ASN A 72 -4.72 -2.57 15.50
N VAL A 73 -5.32 -2.44 14.31
CA VAL A 73 -4.63 -2.04 13.08
C VAL A 73 -4.14 -0.59 13.18
N CYS A 74 -4.99 0.33 13.67
CA CYS A 74 -4.60 1.73 13.89
C CYS A 74 -3.44 1.86 14.88
N ILE A 75 -3.50 1.11 16.00
CA ILE A 75 -2.43 1.08 17.00
C ILE A 75 -1.12 0.61 16.38
N GLN A 76 -1.14 -0.48 15.60
CA GLN A 76 0.07 -1.02 14.98
C GLN A 76 0.70 -0.09 13.94
N THR A 77 -0.13 0.52 13.08
CA THR A 77 0.35 1.37 11.98
C THR A 77 0.99 2.67 12.45
N LEU A 78 0.49 3.24 13.56
CA LEU A 78 1.01 4.48 14.14
C LEU A 78 2.10 4.26 15.20
N SER A 79 2.25 3.04 15.70
CA SER A 79 3.27 2.71 16.70
C SER A 79 4.61 2.37 16.06
N ILE A 80 5.69 2.94 16.60
CA ILE A 80 7.06 2.58 16.24
C ILE A 80 7.75 2.05 17.51
N SER A 81 8.28 0.82 17.43
CA SER A 81 9.07 0.24 18.52
C SER A 81 10.56 0.47 18.27
N ILE A 82 11.21 1.19 19.18
CA ILE A 82 12.65 1.44 19.15
C ILE A 82 13.30 0.50 20.17
N CYS A 83 14.13 -0.42 19.69
CA CYS A 83 14.88 -1.34 20.53
C CYS A 83 16.39 -1.05 20.47
N LYS A 84 17.15 -1.67 21.38
CA LYS A 84 18.61 -1.51 21.44
C LYS A 84 19.30 -1.81 20.10
N LYS A 85 18.82 -2.83 19.36
CA LYS A 85 19.31 -3.16 18.01
C LYS A 85 19.09 -2.01 17.01
N THR A 86 17.94 -1.33 17.07
CA THR A 86 17.65 -0.15 16.25
C THR A 86 18.64 0.98 16.55
N GLN A 87 18.96 1.20 17.83
CA GLN A 87 19.91 2.22 18.26
C GLN A 87 21.35 1.89 17.85
N GLU A 88 21.78 0.65 18.01
CA GLU A 88 23.11 0.18 17.59
C GLU A 88 23.30 0.30 16.06
N GLY A 89 22.27 -0.03 15.27
CA GLY A 89 22.28 0.18 13.82
C GLY A 89 22.40 1.66 13.42
N LEU A 90 21.69 2.56 14.10
CA LEU A 90 21.81 4.00 13.89
C LEU A 90 23.21 4.52 14.25
N ALA A 91 23.78 4.05 15.36
CA ALA A 91 25.13 4.41 15.77
C ALA A 91 26.19 3.94 14.75
N PHE A 92 26.01 2.75 14.17
CA PHE A 92 26.88 2.24 13.11
C PHE A 92 26.81 3.10 11.84
N LEU A 93 25.60 3.45 11.39
CA LEU A 93 25.42 4.31 10.21
C LEU A 93 25.98 5.72 10.44
N SER A 94 25.80 6.28 11.64
CA SER A 94 26.34 7.61 11.98
C SER A 94 27.87 7.66 11.98
N ARG A 95 28.55 6.56 12.31
CA ARG A 95 30.02 6.47 12.25
C ARG A 95 30.54 6.39 10.81
N ARG A 96 29.79 5.76 9.91
CA ARG A 96 30.16 5.65 8.48
C ARG A 96 30.03 6.95 7.68
N HIS A 97 29.21 7.89 8.13
CA HIS A 97 29.02 9.18 7.46
C HIS A 97 30.03 10.26 7.90
N LYS A 98 30.82 9.99 8.96
CA LYS A 98 31.85 10.91 9.50
C LYS A 98 33.28 10.58 9.05
N ASN A 99 33.47 9.47 8.35
CA ASN A 99 34.72 9.08 7.67
C ASN A 99 34.52 9.19 6.16
#